data_AF-A0A1W6MHB3-F1
#
_entry.id   AF-A0A1W6MHB3-F1
#
_cell.length_a   1.000
_cell.length_b   1.000
_cell.length_c   1.000
_cell.angle_alpha   90.00
_cell.angle_beta   90.00
_cell.angle_gamma   90.00
#
_symmetry.space_group_name_H-M   'P 1'
#
loop_
_entity.id
_entity.type
_entity.pdbx_description
1 polymer ?
#
loop_
_entity_poly.entity_id
_entity_poly.type
_entity_poly.pdbx_seq_one_letter_code
_entity_poly.pdbx_strand_id
1 'polypeptide(L)'
;MNEGNFDQVRRYVADSLHFIEGNQTVKLSRDTYYDYFQWDSVFNPRYKVLNIKSVDDLVEIRLETTSDRLKFLENNPLVTEQQIHLIDQKISKIDFTSYGDVDWNHWSAKRDSLISWMKVHHPEHPEFIYDLTKTGAENYIKAIALFHNTHEK
;
A
#
# COMPACT_ATOMS: atom_id res chain seq x y z
N MET A 1 1.06 -11.20 -5.38
CA MET A 1 1.59 -9.83 -5.21
C MET A 1 2.43 -9.43 -6.42
N ASN A 2 3.69 -9.88 -6.58
CA ASN A 2 4.55 -9.50 -7.73
C ASN A 2 4.01 -9.85 -9.12
N GLU A 3 3.27 -10.95 -9.25
CA GLU A 3 2.65 -11.38 -10.52
C GLU A 3 1.31 -10.69 -10.79
N GLY A 4 0.80 -9.87 -9.87
CA GLY A 4 -0.54 -9.27 -9.99
C GLY A 4 -1.69 -10.28 -10.02
N ASN A 5 -1.43 -11.57 -9.75
CA ASN A 5 -2.42 -12.63 -9.88
C ASN A 5 -3.25 -12.80 -8.61
N PHE A 6 -4.42 -12.17 -8.57
CA PHE A 6 -5.33 -12.27 -7.42
C PHE A 6 -5.86 -13.69 -7.17
N ASP A 7 -6.12 -14.47 -8.22
CA ASP A 7 -6.65 -15.82 -8.06
C ASP A 7 -5.69 -16.78 -7.35
N GLN A 8 -4.39 -16.48 -7.40
CA GLN A 8 -3.41 -17.15 -6.55
C GLN A 8 -3.47 -16.62 -5.12
N VAL A 9 -3.48 -15.30 -4.93
CA VAL A 9 -3.46 -14.66 -3.60
C VAL A 9 -4.69 -15.04 -2.76
N ARG A 10 -5.89 -15.02 -3.36
CA ARG A 10 -7.15 -15.28 -2.66
C ARG A 10 -7.24 -16.67 -2.01
N ARG A 11 -6.41 -17.62 -2.46
CA ARG A 11 -6.38 -18.99 -1.91
C ARG A 11 -5.71 -19.03 -0.54
N TYR A 12 -4.83 -18.07 -0.26
CA TYR A 12 -4.04 -17.99 0.95
C TYR A 12 -4.58 -16.97 1.96
N VAL A 13 -5.69 -16.29 1.66
CA VAL A 13 -6.32 -15.29 2.55
C VAL A 13 -7.63 -15.86 3.09
N ALA A 14 -7.89 -15.63 4.39
CA ALA A 14 -9.12 -16.02 5.06
C ALA A 14 -10.33 -15.22 4.51
N ASP A 15 -11.55 -15.54 4.97
CA ASP A 15 -12.76 -14.80 4.53
C ASP A 15 -12.76 -13.34 5.00
N SER A 16 -12.05 -13.05 6.09
CA SER A 16 -11.76 -11.71 6.58
C SER A 16 -10.26 -11.53 6.80
N LEU A 17 -9.74 -10.38 6.40
CA LEU A 17 -8.35 -9.98 6.59
C LEU A 17 -8.28 -8.69 7.42
N HIS A 18 -7.43 -8.69 8.45
CA HIS A 18 -7.20 -7.51 9.27
C HIS A 18 -5.80 -6.96 9.03
N PHE A 19 -5.69 -5.66 8.73
CA PHE A 19 -4.42 -4.93 8.80
C PHE A 19 -4.35 -4.16 10.10
N ILE A 20 -3.26 -4.32 10.83
CA ILE A 20 -2.98 -3.57 12.05
C ILE A 20 -1.78 -2.68 11.80
N GLU A 21 -1.96 -1.38 12.03
CA GLU A 21 -0.90 -0.38 12.00
C GLU A 21 -0.96 0.41 13.30
N GLY A 22 -0.09 0.05 14.26
CA GLY A 22 -0.14 0.61 15.61
C GLY A 22 -1.49 0.37 16.28
N ASN A 23 -2.21 1.44 16.60
CA ASN A 23 -3.53 1.37 17.25
C ASN A 23 -4.70 1.31 16.25
N GLN A 24 -4.42 1.37 14.95
CA GLN A 24 -5.45 1.34 13.91
C GLN A 24 -5.63 -0.09 13.39
N THR A 25 -6.89 -0.48 13.18
CA THR A 25 -7.23 -1.77 12.57
C THR A 25 -8.15 -1.54 11.39
N VAL A 26 -7.73 -1.98 10.21
CA VAL A 26 -8.55 -2.01 9.01
C VAL A 26 -9.04 -3.45 8.83
N LYS A 27 -10.37 -3.62 8.76
CA LYS A 27 -10.99 -4.92 8.52
C LYS A 27 -11.50 -4.99 7.09
N LEU A 28 -11.05 -6.01 6.36
CA LEU A 28 -11.42 -6.23 4.98
C LEU A 28 -12.17 -7.56 4.85
N SER A 29 -13.29 -7.54 4.14
CA SER A 29 -13.87 -8.75 3.61
C SER A 29 -13.06 -9.21 2.40
N ARG A 30 -13.35 -10.39 1.87
CA ARG A 30 -12.76 -10.84 0.60
C ARG A 30 -12.95 -9.83 -0.54
N ASP A 31 -14.13 -9.23 -0.64
CA ASP A 31 -14.46 -8.28 -1.72
C ASP A 31 -13.72 -6.95 -1.53
N THR A 32 -13.70 -6.39 -0.31
CA THR A 32 -12.97 -5.13 -0.08
C THR A 32 -11.46 -5.31 -0.12
N TYR A 33 -10.95 -6.50 0.20
CA TYR A 33 -9.56 -6.86 -0.06
C TYR A 33 -9.27 -6.94 -1.56
N TYR A 34 -10.22 -7.40 -2.38
CA TYR A 34 -10.05 -7.42 -3.82
C TYR A 34 -9.97 -6.01 -4.40
N ASP A 35 -10.86 -5.11 -3.98
CA ASP A 35 -10.81 -3.70 -4.40
C ASP A 35 -9.47 -3.06 -4.02
N TYR A 36 -9.03 -3.29 -2.77
CA TYR A 36 -7.73 -2.83 -2.30
C TYR A 36 -6.56 -3.41 -3.12
N PHE A 37 -6.60 -4.71 -3.44
CA PHE A 37 -5.56 -5.36 -4.25
C PHE A 37 -5.49 -4.77 -5.67
N GLN A 38 -6.65 -4.48 -6.27
CA GLN A 38 -6.72 -3.82 -7.58
C GLN A 38 -6.19 -2.39 -7.53
N TRP A 39 -6.54 -1.63 -6.48
CA TRP A 39 -6.02 -0.29 -6.22
C TRP A 39 -4.51 -0.30 -6.08
N ASP A 40 -3.95 -1.18 -5.23
CA ASP A 40 -2.52 -1.26 -4.98
C ASP A 40 -1.75 -1.68 -6.24
N SER A 41 -2.31 -2.59 -7.04
CA SER A 41 -1.71 -3.08 -8.29
C SER A 41 -1.45 -1.97 -9.32
N VAL A 42 -2.22 -0.88 -9.32
CA VAL A 42 -2.03 0.26 -10.24
C VAL A 42 -0.68 0.96 -10.00
N PHE A 43 -0.16 0.92 -8.77
CA PHE A 43 1.12 1.54 -8.44
C PHE A 43 2.33 0.66 -8.81
N ASN A 44 2.12 -0.45 -9.52
CA ASN A 44 3.15 -1.39 -9.94
C ASN A 44 4.06 -1.88 -8.79
N PRO A 45 3.50 -2.35 -7.66
CA PRO A 45 4.29 -2.70 -6.50
C PRO A 45 5.16 -3.93 -6.77
N ARG A 46 6.39 -3.91 -6.24
CA ARG A 46 7.30 -5.05 -6.18
C ARG A 46 7.71 -5.30 -4.75
N TYR A 47 7.72 -6.56 -4.37
CA TYR A 47 8.03 -7.03 -3.04
C TYR A 47 9.23 -7.97 -3.10
N LYS A 48 10.16 -7.78 -2.18
CA LYS A 48 11.30 -8.65 -1.97
C LYS A 48 11.32 -9.07 -0.50
N VAL A 49 11.30 -10.38 -0.27
CA VAL A 49 11.44 -10.94 1.07
C VAL A 49 12.90 -10.84 1.48
N LEU A 50 13.18 -10.02 2.50
CA LEU A 50 14.51 -9.87 3.07
C LEU A 50 14.76 -10.93 4.14
N ASN A 51 13.74 -11.28 4.91
CA ASN A 51 13.79 -12.30 5.94
C ASN A 51 12.40 -12.89 6.17
N ILE A 52 12.33 -14.18 6.51
CA ILE A 52 11.10 -14.85 6.91
C ILE A 52 11.40 -15.89 7.99
N LYS A 53 10.57 -15.92 9.03
CA LYS A 53 10.59 -16.91 10.10
C LYS A 53 9.17 -17.33 10.39
N SER A 54 8.97 -18.61 10.70
CA SER A 54 7.65 -19.16 11.05
C SER A 54 7.75 -19.93 12.34
N VAL A 55 6.82 -19.69 13.26
CA VAL A 55 6.62 -20.46 14.49
C VAL A 55 5.13 -20.71 14.62
N ASP A 56 4.71 -21.96 14.52
CA ASP A 56 3.30 -22.37 14.50
C ASP A 56 2.49 -21.53 13.47
N ASP A 57 1.41 -20.88 13.91
CA ASP A 57 0.51 -20.05 13.10
C ASP A 57 0.94 -18.58 12.99
N LEU A 58 2.18 -18.25 13.38
CA LEU A 58 2.76 -16.91 13.27
C LEU A 58 3.95 -16.91 12.32
N VAL A 59 3.91 -16.00 11.33
CA VAL A 59 5.01 -15.75 10.40
C VAL A 59 5.53 -14.34 10.61
N GLU A 60 6.79 -14.21 10.96
CA GLU A 60 7.50 -12.93 11.00
C GLU A 60 8.20 -12.72 9.67
N ILE A 61 7.92 -11.61 9.01
CA ILE A 61 8.50 -11.30 7.70
C ILE A 61 9.07 -9.89 7.68
N ARG A 62 10.23 -9.75 7.04
CA ARG A 62 10.80 -8.45 6.68
C ARG A 62 10.73 -8.31 5.17
N LEU A 63 10.04 -7.27 4.71
CA LEU A 63 9.75 -7.01 3.31
C LEU A 63 10.36 -5.69 2.86
N GLU A 64 10.92 -5.69 1.67
CA GLU A 64 11.26 -4.49 0.90
C GLU A 64 10.18 -4.31 -0.18
N THR A 65 9.57 -3.14 -0.23
CA THR A 65 8.50 -2.79 -1.19
C THR A 65 8.90 -1.59 -2.02
N THR A 66 8.75 -1.69 -3.34
CA THR A 66 8.88 -0.56 -4.25
C THR A 66 7.60 -0.33 -5.03
N SER A 67 7.25 0.91 -5.36
CA SER A 67 6.10 1.23 -6.21
C SER A 67 6.24 2.64 -6.80
N ASP A 68 5.43 2.96 -7.80
CA ASP A 68 5.39 4.31 -8.39
C ASP A 68 4.95 5.37 -7.36
N ARG A 69 4.03 5.00 -6.46
CA ARG A 69 3.62 5.85 -5.34
C ARG A 69 4.76 6.09 -4.36
N LEU A 70 5.48 5.04 -3.97
CA LEU A 70 6.62 5.17 -3.05
C LEU A 70 7.75 5.98 -3.67
N LYS A 71 7.96 5.87 -4.99
CA LYS A 71 8.92 6.68 -5.74
C LYS A 71 8.58 8.17 -5.65
N PHE A 72 7.32 8.53 -5.88
CA PHE A 72 6.84 9.90 -5.73
C PHE A 72 7.03 10.44 -4.29
N LEU A 73 6.74 9.59 -3.31
CA LEU A 73 6.84 9.95 -1.90
C LEU A 73 8.27 9.87 -1.34
N GLU A 74 9.26 9.61 -2.21
CA GLU A 74 10.68 9.55 -1.90
C GLU A 74 11.05 8.56 -0.77
N ASN A 75 10.34 7.44 -0.73
CA ASN A 75 10.57 6.35 0.23
C ASN A 75 10.55 4.99 -0.48
N ASN A 76 11.46 4.84 -1.45
CA ASN A 76 11.48 3.73 -2.39
C ASN A 76 12.91 3.14 -2.48
N PRO A 77 13.19 1.99 -1.85
CA PRO A 77 12.23 1.06 -1.26
C PRO A 77 11.77 1.43 0.15
N LEU A 78 10.55 1.03 0.50
CA LEU A 78 10.04 0.99 1.86
C LEU A 78 10.34 -0.40 2.46
N VAL A 79 11.00 -0.43 3.61
CA VAL A 79 11.22 -1.67 4.37
C VAL A 79 10.21 -1.74 5.53
N THR A 80 9.53 -2.88 5.67
CA THR A 80 8.59 -3.13 6.78
C THR A 80 8.90 -4.45 7.46
N GLU A 81 8.71 -4.51 8.78
CA GLU A 81 8.62 -5.76 9.52
C GLU A 81 7.15 -6.03 9.85
N GLN A 82 6.72 -7.26 9.62
CA GLN A 82 5.31 -7.65 9.75
C GLN A 82 5.17 -8.99 10.48
N GLN A 83 4.10 -9.10 11.23
CA GLN A 83 3.63 -10.35 11.82
C GLN A 83 2.34 -10.79 11.11
N ILE A 84 2.43 -11.92 10.40
CA ILE A 84 1.34 -12.52 9.66
C ILE A 84 0.77 -13.66 10.50
N HIS A 85 -0.52 -13.59 10.82
CA HIS A 85 -1.21 -14.62 11.60
C HIS A 85 -2.08 -15.49 10.71
N LEU A 86 -1.98 -16.78 10.92
CA LEU A 86 -2.69 -17.80 10.17
C LEU A 86 -3.85 -18.38 10.98
N ILE A 87 -4.95 -18.69 10.30
CA ILE A 87 -6.06 -19.52 10.80
C ILE A 87 -6.34 -20.53 9.69
N ASP A 88 -6.31 -21.83 10.00
CA ASP A 88 -6.49 -22.91 9.03
C ASP A 88 -5.57 -22.75 7.79
N GLN A 89 -4.29 -22.40 8.04
CA GLN A 89 -3.27 -22.12 7.02
C GLN A 89 -3.58 -20.94 6.07
N LYS A 90 -4.54 -20.08 6.43
CA LYS A 90 -4.88 -18.87 5.68
C LYS A 90 -4.54 -17.62 6.48
N ILE A 91 -4.04 -16.60 5.79
CA ILE A 91 -3.73 -15.29 6.35
C ILE A 91 -5.03 -14.63 6.80
N SER A 92 -5.14 -14.39 8.10
CA SER A 92 -6.28 -13.70 8.73
C SER A 92 -5.92 -12.29 9.20
N LYS A 93 -4.64 -12.04 9.48
CA LYS A 93 -4.15 -10.76 9.99
C LYS A 93 -2.72 -10.49 9.55
N ILE A 94 -2.43 -9.24 9.21
CA ILE A 94 -1.09 -8.72 9.00
C ILE A 94 -0.91 -7.52 9.94
N ASP A 95 0.07 -7.60 10.82
CA ASP A 95 0.42 -6.56 11.78
C ASP A 95 1.74 -5.93 11.36
N PHE A 96 1.75 -4.62 11.08
CA PHE A 96 2.93 -3.87 10.70
C PHE A 96 3.64 -3.40 11.98
N THR A 97 4.64 -4.16 12.41
CA THR A 97 5.31 -3.96 13.70
C THR A 97 6.40 -2.89 13.64
N SER A 98 7.03 -2.71 12.48
CA SER A 98 7.99 -1.63 12.27
C SER A 98 8.06 -1.21 10.81
N TYR A 99 8.49 0.04 10.62
CA TYR A 99 8.91 0.60 9.35
C TYR A 99 10.41 0.89 9.46
N GLY A 100 11.14 0.74 8.36
CA GLY A 100 12.56 1.11 8.27
C GLY A 100 12.79 2.61 8.47
N ASP A 101 13.92 3.12 8.02
CA ASP A 101 14.31 4.53 8.16
C ASP A 101 13.47 5.46 7.26
N VAL A 102 12.17 5.57 7.55
CA VAL A 102 11.22 6.40 6.84
C VAL A 102 11.23 7.81 7.43
N ASP A 103 11.57 8.81 6.61
CA ASP A 103 11.34 10.21 6.96
C ASP A 103 9.85 10.55 6.78
N TRP A 104 9.07 10.36 7.84
CA TRP A 104 7.63 10.63 7.83
C TRP A 104 7.28 12.11 7.59
N ASN A 105 8.17 13.04 7.95
CA ASN A 105 7.94 14.45 7.73
C ASN A 105 8.08 14.76 6.23
N HIS A 106 9.14 14.26 5.61
CA HIS A 106 9.37 14.44 4.18
C HIS A 106 8.30 13.73 3.33
N TRP A 107 7.97 12.50 3.69
CA TRP A 107 6.90 11.73 3.06
C TRP A 107 5.56 12.50 3.10
N SER A 108 5.21 13.05 4.26
CA SER A 108 3.97 13.81 4.44
C SER A 108 4.01 15.12 3.65
N ALA A 109 5.15 15.81 3.63
CA ALA A 109 5.31 17.04 2.84
C ALA A 109 5.13 16.81 1.34
N LYS A 110 5.66 15.71 0.78
CA LYS A 110 5.46 15.34 -0.63
C LYS A 110 3.99 15.06 -0.94
N ARG A 111 3.32 14.27 -0.10
CA ARG A 111 1.89 13.99 -0.21
C ARG A 111 1.06 15.28 -0.16
N ASP A 112 1.31 16.13 0.84
CA ASP A 112 0.51 17.33 1.09
C ASP A 112 0.72 18.40 0.01
N SER A 113 1.91 18.44 -0.59
CA SER A 113 2.20 19.30 -1.75
C SER A 113 1.37 18.89 -2.96
N LEU A 114 1.28 17.58 -3.27
CA LEU A 114 0.43 17.08 -4.34
C LEU A 114 -1.04 17.41 -4.09
N ILE A 115 -1.53 17.14 -2.88
CA ILE A 115 -2.93 17.40 -2.51
C ILE A 115 -3.25 18.89 -2.66
N SER A 116 -2.38 19.77 -2.16
CA SER A 116 -2.59 21.21 -2.21
C SER A 116 -2.60 21.73 -3.65
N TRP A 117 -1.68 21.24 -4.49
CA TRP A 117 -1.64 21.59 -5.91
C TRP A 117 -2.90 21.11 -6.65
N MET A 118 -3.31 19.86 -6.45
CA MET A 118 -4.53 19.31 -7.04
C MET A 118 -5.77 20.10 -6.64
N LYS A 119 -5.89 20.52 -5.38
CA LYS A 119 -7.03 21.35 -4.93
C LYS A 119 -7.13 22.70 -5.65
N VAL A 120 -6.00 23.28 -6.07
CA VAL A 120 -5.97 24.57 -6.76
C VAL A 120 -6.21 24.41 -8.27
N HIS A 121 -5.61 23.38 -8.89
CA HIS A 121 -5.59 23.23 -10.35
C HIS A 121 -6.63 22.25 -10.89
N HIS A 122 -7.10 21.33 -10.06
CA HIS A 122 -8.04 20.24 -10.38
C HIS A 122 -9.07 20.03 -9.25
N PRO A 123 -9.84 21.08 -8.88
CA PRO A 123 -10.77 21.03 -7.75
C PRO A 123 -11.92 20.02 -7.93
N GLU A 124 -12.14 19.50 -9.13
CA GLU A 124 -13.10 18.44 -9.45
C GLU A 124 -12.75 17.07 -8.83
N HIS A 125 -11.50 16.88 -8.36
CA HIS A 125 -11.01 15.63 -7.79
C HIS A 125 -10.33 15.82 -6.42
N PRO A 126 -11.00 16.36 -5.39
CA PRO A 126 -10.33 16.74 -4.14
C PRO A 126 -9.95 15.55 -3.24
N GLU A 127 -10.58 14.39 -3.43
CA GLU A 127 -10.50 13.24 -2.50
C GLU A 127 -9.83 11.99 -3.11
N PHE A 128 -9.10 12.14 -4.23
CA PHE A 128 -8.51 11.02 -4.96
C PHE A 128 -7.57 10.13 -4.11
N ILE A 129 -7.00 10.66 -3.03
CA ILE A 129 -6.12 9.90 -2.12
C ILE A 129 -6.88 8.92 -1.20
N TYR A 130 -8.18 9.10 -1.02
CA TYR A 130 -9.03 8.28 -0.14
C TYR A 130 -9.86 7.25 -0.92
N ASP A 131 -9.91 7.39 -2.24
CA ASP A 131 -10.55 6.43 -3.13
C ASP A 131 -9.65 5.19 -3.29
N LEU A 132 -9.96 4.15 -2.52
CA LEU A 132 -9.26 2.86 -2.53
C LEU A 132 -9.77 1.90 -3.63
N THR A 133 -10.38 2.42 -4.70
CA THR A 133 -10.75 1.64 -5.88
C THR A 133 -9.68 1.72 -6.97
N LYS A 134 -9.64 0.77 -7.91
CA LYS A 134 -8.72 0.85 -9.06
C LYS A 134 -8.74 2.22 -9.77
N THR A 135 -9.93 2.77 -9.99
CA THR A 135 -10.11 4.10 -10.60
C THR A 135 -9.48 5.20 -9.74
N GLY A 136 -9.63 5.14 -8.43
CA GLY A 136 -8.97 6.04 -7.47
C GLY A 136 -7.45 6.02 -7.60
N ALA A 137 -6.84 4.84 -7.68
CA ALA A 137 -5.39 4.72 -7.89
C ALA A 137 -4.94 5.24 -9.26
N GLU A 138 -5.71 4.98 -10.34
CA GLU A 138 -5.42 5.53 -11.67
C GLU A 138 -5.46 7.07 -11.66
N ASN A 139 -6.42 7.66 -10.93
CA ASN A 139 -6.50 9.10 -10.73
C ASN A 139 -5.33 9.62 -9.91
N TYR A 140 -4.85 8.87 -8.92
CA TYR A 140 -3.64 9.20 -8.17
C TYR A 140 -2.41 9.29 -9.09
N ILE A 141 -2.17 8.26 -9.93
CA ILE A 141 -1.05 8.28 -10.88
C ILE A 141 -1.15 9.47 -11.84
N LYS A 142 -2.35 9.78 -12.35
CA LYS A 142 -2.57 10.98 -13.19
C LYS A 142 -2.23 12.26 -12.43
N ALA A 143 -2.63 12.38 -11.17
CA ALA A 143 -2.31 13.53 -10.33
C ALA A 143 -0.79 13.72 -10.18
N ILE A 144 -0.05 12.64 -9.91
CA ILE A 144 1.42 12.67 -9.85
C ILE A 144 2.00 13.17 -11.19
N ALA A 145 1.52 12.64 -12.32
CA ALA A 145 2.02 13.01 -13.64
C ALA A 145 1.77 14.51 -13.96
N LEU A 146 0.58 15.02 -13.62
CA LEU A 146 0.23 16.44 -13.79
C LEU A 146 1.11 17.34 -12.91
N PHE A 147 1.37 16.91 -11.68
CA PHE A 147 2.22 17.63 -10.74
C PHE A 147 3.68 17.72 -11.22
N HIS A 148 4.26 16.62 -11.72
CA HIS A 148 5.64 16.64 -12.24
C HIS A 148 5.79 17.53 -13.48
N ASN A 149 4.86 17.46 -14.43
CA ASN A 149 4.90 18.25 -15.66
C ASN A 149 4.89 19.77 -15.42
N THR A 150 4.47 20.21 -14.22
CA THR A 150 4.45 21.63 -13.84
C THR A 150 5.66 22.08 -13.01
N HIS A 151 6.38 21.14 -12.38
CA HIS A 151 7.51 21.45 -11.48
C HIS A 151 8.88 21.00 -12.02
N GLU A 152 8.93 20.26 -13.13
CA GLU A 152 10.16 19.87 -13.84
C GLU A 152 10.44 20.75 -15.09
N LYS A 153 10.00 22.02 -15.10
CA LYS A 153 10.34 23.00 -16.16
C LYS A 153 11.42 23.98 -15.73
#